data_AF-A0A2T3XK94-F1
#
_entry.id   AF-A0A2T3XK94-F1
#
_cell.length_a   1.000
_cell.length_b   1.000
_cell.length_c   1.000
_cell.angle_alpha   90.00
_cell.angle_beta   90.00
_cell.angle_gamma   90.00
#
_symmetry.space_group_name_H-M   'P 1'
#
loop_
_entity.id
_entity.type
_entity.pdbx_description
1 polymer ?
#
loop_
_entity_poly.entity_id
_entity_poly.type
_entity_poly.pdbx_seq_one_letter_code
_entity_poly.pdbx_strand_id
1 'polypeptide(L)' 'MLGHLRALLSISFVIAVSGCTSGPPKPVLPEGLHRVPINRVSLDSSAAASSARPDAVIGGGR' A
#
# COMPACT_ATOMS: atom_id res chain seq x y z
N MET A 1 -7.19 -37.95 -33.44
CA MET A 1 -7.43 -37.80 -31.98
C MET A 1 -6.24 -37.19 -31.25
N LEU A 2 -5.05 -37.81 -31.22
CA LEU A 2 -3.89 -37.31 -30.45
C LEU A 2 -3.40 -35.91 -30.87
N GLY A 3 -3.37 -35.60 -32.17
CA GLY A 3 -2.96 -34.27 -32.66
C GLY A 3 -3.93 -33.14 -32.26
N HIS A 4 -5.23 -33.45 -32.21
CA HIS A 4 -6.25 -32.49 -31.76
C HIS A 4 -6.15 -32.25 -30.25
N LEU A 5 -5.93 -33.32 -29.46
CA LEU A 5 -5.71 -33.20 -28.02
C LEU A 5 -4.48 -32.34 -27.72
N ARG A 6 -3.37 -32.57 -28.43
CA ARG A 6 -2.15 -31.75 -28.33
C ARG A 6 -2.45 -30.28 -28.64
N ALA A 7 -3.15 -29.99 -29.73
CA ALA A 7 -3.49 -28.62 -30.10
C ALA A 7 -4.33 -27.92 -29.02
N LEU A 8 -5.34 -28.59 -28.48
CA LEU A 8 -6.18 -28.04 -27.40
C LEU A 8 -5.36 -27.76 -26.13
N LEU A 9 -4.51 -28.70 -25.73
CA LEU A 9 -3.65 -28.56 -24.55
C LEU A 9 -2.68 -27.37 -24.69
N SER A 10 -2.09 -27.19 -25.87
CA SER A 10 -1.22 -26.06 -26.18
C SER A 10 -1.97 -24.72 -26.07
N ILE A 11 -3.17 -24.64 -26.65
CA ILE A 11 -3.99 -23.42 -26.65
C ILE A 11 -4.40 -23.07 -25.22
N SER A 12 -4.89 -24.04 -24.45
CA SER A 12 -5.27 -23.84 -23.05
C SER A 12 -4.09 -23.38 -22.20
N PHE A 13 -2.90 -23.95 -22.40
CA PHE A 13 -1.70 -23.55 -21.68
C PHE A 13 -1.28 -22.11 -21.98
N VAL A 14 -1.29 -21.71 -23.26
CA VAL A 14 -0.94 -20.34 -23.67
C VAL A 14 -1.90 -19.32 -23.07
N ILE A 15 -3.21 -19.60 -23.07
CA ILE A 15 -4.22 -18.72 -22.49
C ILE A 15 -4.00 -18.58 -20.98
N ALA A 16 -3.76 -19.68 -20.28
CA ALA A 16 -3.55 -19.69 -18.83
C ALA A 16 -2.31 -18.87 -18.42
N VAL A 17 -1.19 -19.04 -19.12
CA VAL A 17 0.06 -18.33 -18.81
C VAL A 17 -0.03 -16.84 -19.14
N SER A 18 -0.74 -16.46 -20.21
CA SER A 18 -0.85 -15.07 -20.65
C SER A 18 -1.58 -14.19 -19.63
N GLY A 19 -2.60 -14.73 -18.95
CA GLY A 19 -3.39 -14.02 -17.95
C GLY A 19 -2.67 -13.76 -16.61
N CYS A 20 -1.60 -14.49 -16.32
CA CYS A 20 -0.87 -14.37 -15.05
C CYS A 20 0.16 -13.24 -15.02
N THR A 21 0.35 -12.51 -16.12
CA THR A 21 1.39 -11.47 -16.25
C THR A 21 0.93 -10.06 -15.87
N SER A 22 -0.30 -9.91 -15.37
CA SER A 22 -0.78 -8.60 -14.93
C SER A 22 -0.10 -8.21 -13.62
N GLY A 23 0.85 -7.27 -13.70
CA GLY A 23 1.39 -6.60 -12.53
C GLY A 23 0.29 -5.91 -11.70
N PRO A 24 0.58 -5.53 -10.45
CA PRO A 24 -0.38 -4.82 -9.62
C PRO A 24 -0.86 -3.54 -10.32
N PRO A 25 -2.16 -3.20 -10.23
CA PRO A 25 -2.69 -1.99 -10.85
C PRO A 25 -1.91 -0.76 -10.37
N LYS A 26 -1.67 0.20 -11.27
CA LYS A 26 -0.94 1.42 -10.93
C LYS A 26 -1.66 2.13 -9.79
N PRO A 27 -0.98 2.45 -8.67
CA PRO A 27 -1.60 3.19 -7.59
C PRO A 27 -1.97 4.58 -8.10
N VAL A 28 -3.24 4.94 -7.97
CA VAL A 28 -3.77 6.26 -8.31
C VAL A 28 -3.72 7.11 -7.06
N LEU A 29 -2.91 8.17 -7.08
CA LEU A 29 -3.03 9.23 -6.07
C LEU A 29 -4.26 10.07 -6.42
N PRO A 30 -5.03 10.55 -5.43
CA PRO A 30 -6.05 11.54 -5.71
C PRO A 30 -5.38 12.74 -6.40
N GLU A 31 -5.91 13.15 -7.56
CA GLU A 31 -5.35 14.18 -8.46
C GLU A 31 -5.14 15.56 -7.82
N GLY A 32 -5.51 15.71 -6.55
CA GLY A 32 -5.41 16.97 -5.83
C GLY A 32 -6.19 18.10 -6.52
N LEU A 33 -7.15 17.77 -7.40
CA LEU A 33 -7.98 18.74 -8.13
C LEU A 33 -8.95 19.44 -7.17
N HIS A 34 -9.37 18.73 -6.12
CA HIS A 34 -10.17 19.26 -5.02
C HIS A 34 -9.40 19.05 -3.70
N ARG A 35 -8.48 19.98 -3.40
CA ARG A 35 -7.77 19.98 -2.10
C ARG A 35 -8.65 20.66 -1.07
N VAL A 36 -9.16 19.89 -0.12
CA VAL A 36 -9.79 20.43 1.10
C VAL A 36 -8.69 20.58 2.16
N PRO A 37 -8.68 21.66 2.96
CA PRO A 37 -7.81 21.72 4.12
C PRO A 37 -8.01 20.49 5.02
N ILE A 38 -6.94 19.74 5.27
CA ILE A 38 -6.97 18.51 6.08
C ILE A 38 -7.44 18.84 7.51
N ASN A 39 -6.93 19.94 8.05
CA ASN A 39 -7.32 20.44 9.36
C ASN A 39 -8.05 21.77 9.15
N ARG A 40 -9.34 21.79 9.48
CA ARG A 40 -10.16 23.02 9.47
C ARG A 40 -10.03 23.83 10.77
N VAL A 41 -9.20 23.36 11.69
CA VAL A 41 -8.88 23.99 12.98
C VAL A 41 -7.36 23.92 13.14
N SER A 42 -6.76 24.99 13.66
CA SER A 42 -5.35 24.97 14.06
C SER A 42 -5.12 23.90 15.12
N LEU A 43 -4.07 23.10 14.98
CA LEU A 43 -3.58 22.30 16.09
C LEU A 43 -3.18 23.31 17.17
N ASP A 44 -4.03 23.50 18.18
CA ASP A 44 -3.67 24.32 19.32
C ASP A 44 -2.35 23.79 19.87
N SER A 45 -1.35 24.66 19.90
CA SER A 45 0.01 24.36 20.36
C SER A 45 0.06 23.77 21.79
N SER A 46 -1.07 23.77 22.50
CA SER A 46 -1.28 23.12 23.79
C SER A 46 -1.21 21.58 23.73
N ALA A 47 -1.68 20.95 22.64
CA ALA A 47 -1.68 19.49 22.53
C ALA A 47 -0.27 18.89 22.34
N ALA A 48 0.64 19.62 21.70
CA ALA A 48 2.03 19.20 21.52
C ALA A 48 2.84 19.20 22.83
N ALA A 49 2.44 19.99 23.82
CA ALA A 49 3.10 20.05 25.13
C ALA A 49 2.67 18.92 26.09
N SER A 50 1.56 18.24 25.81
CA SER A 50 1.00 17.18 26.68
C SER A 50 1.46 15.76 26.32
N SER A 51 2.07 15.55 25.15
CA SER A 51 2.77 14.29 24.83
C SER A 51 4.16 14.30 25.47
N ALA A 52 4.17 14.40 26.80
CA ALA A 52 5.35 14.29 27.62
C ALA A 52 6.05 12.96 27.33
N ARG A 53 7.35 13.07 27.03
CA ARG A 53 8.30 11.97 26.97
C ARG A 53 8.07 11.02 28.15
N PRO A 54 8.16 9.68 27.97
CA PRO A 54 8.22 8.81 29.12
C PRO A 54 9.49 9.12 29.92
N ASP A 55 9.33 9.45 31.21
CA ASP A 55 10.42 9.65 32.16
C ASP A 55 11.22 8.35 32.31
N ALA A 56 12.33 8.23 31.60
CA ALA A 56 13.31 7.20 31.86
C ALA A 56 14.27 7.71 32.95
N VAL A 57 14.05 7.29 34.20
CA VAL A 57 15.04 7.47 35.26
C VAL A 57 16.23 6.54 34.94
N ILE A 58 17.38 7.10 34.55
CA ILE A 58 18.64 6.36 34.45
C ILE A 58 19.31 6.48 35.81
N GLY A 59 19.14 5.45 36.65
CA GLY A 59 19.91 5.25 37.87
C GLY A 59 21.16 4.41 37.60
N GLY A 60 22.31 4.87 38.08
CA GLY A 60 23.58 4.14 38.14
C GLY A 60 24.71 5.16 38.36
N GLY A 61 25.33 5.28 39.53
CA GLY A 61 26.01 4.26 40.33
C GLY A 61 27.51 4.58 40.22
N ARG A 62 28.11 5.12 41.29
CA ARG A 62 29.56 5.37 41.37
C ARG A 62 30.27 4.16 41.96
#